data_AF-A0A9D6TKE5-F1
#
_entry.id   AF-A0A9D6TKE5-F1
#
_cell.length_a   1.000
_cell.length_b   1.000
_cell.length_c   1.000
_cell.angle_alpha   90.00
_cell.angle_beta   90.00
_cell.angle_gamma   90.00
#
_symmetry.space_group_name_H-M   'P 1'
#
loop_
_entity.id
_entity.type
_entity.pdbx_description
1 polymer ?
#
loop_
_entity_poly.entity_id
_entity_poly.type
_entity_poly.pdbx_seq_one_letter_code
_entity_poly.pdbx_strand_id
1 'polypeptide(L)'
;MRLLAGWLPKAATCELKCEMGRSIWESALHVNALYLRLREIQSPAFQNPSDPALVALMSEMLHAPDEFALALAFYRVLMPSLIEALETHEKATFPNSDLPSVHAIKHALLDLRSQLARVEPLVTQAETAGRIAAGARAWERYARQLLAAAGGVSGLNARPDRRPAPPSCRTEFCAPREAARDARFTQRGADIAQMPPEEEYAQHTAEEFERYSTEMLAAETVALVLFSLSDMPWEFQFDTARHLYDEVRHCLMGYEWMHRHGMDPFQSPQYLQIFQWRSQFPPVMQYCMLTMGNEVHAFPYRHRRVEAHRKSGDELSEQFVRYDIADETQHVRFGKRWLPELLKHVGETRSVERYTEDVLKVWESQYKTGKLTINVE
;
A
#
# COMPACT_ATOMS: atom_id res chain seq x y z
N MET A 1 -4.67 -5.56 5.73
CA MET A 1 -3.61 -4.53 5.65
C MET A 1 -2.22 -5.16 5.58
N ARG A 2 -1.65 -5.70 6.67
CA ARG A 2 -0.28 -6.26 6.69
C ARG A 2 0.03 -7.25 5.56
N LEU A 3 -0.88 -8.19 5.28
CA LEU A 3 -0.75 -9.15 4.17
C LEU A 3 -0.50 -8.47 2.82
N LEU A 4 -1.36 -7.53 2.44
CA LEU A 4 -1.24 -6.81 1.17
C LEU A 4 -0.01 -5.89 1.17
N ALA A 5 0.31 -5.26 2.30
CA ALA A 5 1.48 -4.38 2.42
C ALA A 5 2.80 -5.14 2.16
N GLY A 6 2.95 -6.35 2.71
CA GLY A 6 4.12 -7.19 2.43
C GLY A 6 4.22 -7.64 0.97
N TRP A 7 3.07 -7.83 0.30
CA TRP A 7 3.02 -8.26 -1.10
C TRP A 7 3.07 -7.13 -2.12
N LEU A 8 2.75 -5.89 -1.74
CA LEU A 8 2.67 -4.77 -2.67
C LEU A 8 3.96 -4.58 -3.49
N PRO A 9 5.18 -4.62 -2.91
CA PRO A 9 6.40 -4.53 -3.72
C PRO A 9 6.66 -5.80 -4.56
N LYS A 10 6.14 -6.97 -4.17
CA LYS A 10 6.28 -8.24 -4.94
C LYS A 10 5.32 -8.35 -6.13
N ALA A 11 4.16 -7.68 -6.09
CA ALA A 11 3.25 -7.66 -7.22
C ALA A 11 3.94 -7.01 -8.42
N ALA A 12 3.78 -7.55 -9.62
CA ALA A 12 4.33 -6.96 -10.85
C ALA A 12 3.24 -6.22 -11.61
N THR A 13 2.02 -6.78 -11.66
CA THR A 13 0.90 -6.21 -12.40
C THR A 13 0.53 -4.84 -11.84
N CYS A 14 0.66 -3.80 -12.67
CA CYS A 14 0.53 -2.41 -12.22
C CYS A 14 -0.83 -2.12 -11.58
N GLU A 15 -1.92 -2.49 -12.24
CA GLU A 15 -3.29 -2.23 -11.79
C GLU A 15 -3.60 -3.01 -10.50
N LEU A 16 -3.10 -4.24 -10.38
CA LEU A 16 -3.25 -5.05 -9.18
C LEU A 16 -2.50 -4.40 -8.00
N LYS A 17 -1.31 -3.86 -8.25
CA LYS A 17 -0.53 -3.13 -7.22
C LYS A 17 -1.24 -1.86 -6.75
N CYS A 18 -1.80 -1.07 -7.67
CA CYS A 18 -2.63 0.09 -7.33
C CYS A 18 -3.85 -0.32 -6.48
N GLU A 19 -4.54 -1.41 -6.87
CA GLU A 19 -5.69 -1.91 -6.13
C GLU A 19 -5.31 -2.46 -4.74
N MET A 20 -4.15 -3.09 -4.59
CA MET A 20 -3.64 -3.49 -3.27
C MET A 20 -3.46 -2.27 -2.35
N GLY A 21 -2.85 -1.20 -2.86
CA GLY A 21 -2.66 0.03 -2.08
C GLY A 21 -3.99 0.68 -1.67
N ARG A 22 -4.94 0.75 -2.60
CA ARG A 22 -6.30 1.24 -2.32
C ARG A 22 -7.03 0.37 -1.30
N SER A 23 -6.99 -0.95 -1.47
CA SER A 23 -7.59 -1.94 -0.56
C SER A 23 -7.02 -1.82 0.86
N ILE A 24 -5.73 -1.52 1.03
CA ILE A 24 -5.10 -1.29 2.33
C ILE A 24 -5.73 -0.07 3.03
N TRP A 25 -5.85 1.06 2.34
CA TRP A 25 -6.45 2.27 2.91
C TRP A 25 -7.95 2.12 3.20
N GLU A 26 -8.72 1.57 2.27
CA GLU A 26 -10.16 1.31 2.48
C GLU A 26 -10.37 0.35 3.67
N SER A 27 -9.54 -0.70 3.79
CA SER A 27 -9.56 -1.57 4.98
C SER A 27 -9.26 -0.79 6.28
N ALA A 28 -8.35 0.18 6.23
CA ALA A 28 -8.01 1.00 7.39
C ALA A 28 -9.20 1.89 7.82
N LEU A 29 -9.95 2.45 6.87
CA LEU A 29 -11.19 3.18 7.15
C LEU A 29 -12.22 2.28 7.86
N HIS A 30 -12.41 1.06 7.37
CA HIS A 30 -13.38 0.11 7.95
C HIS A 30 -12.98 -0.29 9.37
N VAL A 31 -11.71 -0.65 9.57
CA VAL A 31 -11.20 -1.01 10.90
C VAL A 31 -11.29 0.17 11.84
N ASN A 32 -11.02 1.40 11.38
CA ASN A 32 -11.15 2.59 12.23
C ASN A 32 -12.60 2.84 12.67
N ALA A 33 -13.57 2.70 11.76
CA ALA A 33 -14.99 2.82 12.10
C ALA A 33 -15.42 1.76 13.13
N LEU A 34 -15.00 0.51 12.94
CA LEU A 34 -15.27 -0.58 13.89
C LEU A 34 -14.56 -0.37 15.24
N TYR A 35 -13.31 0.12 15.22
CA TYR A 35 -12.55 0.47 16.41
C TYR A 35 -13.26 1.53 17.26
N LEU A 36 -13.69 2.63 16.65
CA LEU A 36 -14.46 3.67 17.34
C LEU A 36 -15.76 3.10 17.90
N ARG A 37 -16.44 2.24 17.14
CA ARG A 37 -17.67 1.61 17.60
C ARG A 37 -17.48 0.70 18.80
N LEU A 38 -16.43 -0.13 18.80
CA LEU A 38 -16.08 -0.99 19.93
C LEU A 38 -15.86 -0.15 21.21
N ARG A 39 -15.23 1.03 21.09
CA ARG A 39 -15.04 1.94 22.22
C ARG A 39 -16.35 2.51 22.75
N GLU A 40 -17.28 2.89 21.88
CA GLU A 40 -18.59 3.42 22.27
C GLU A 40 -19.41 2.40 23.06
N ILE A 41 -19.34 1.12 22.69
CA ILE A 41 -20.00 0.02 23.42
C ILE A 41 -19.14 -0.56 24.55
N GLN A 42 -18.00 0.09 24.86
CA GLN A 42 -17.09 -0.30 25.93
C GLN A 42 -16.54 -1.72 25.79
N SER A 43 -16.41 -2.21 24.55
CA SER A 43 -15.79 -3.48 24.23
C SER A 43 -14.30 -3.27 23.91
N PRO A 44 -13.39 -4.12 24.40
CA PRO A 44 -11.97 -3.99 24.07
C PRO A 44 -11.74 -4.15 22.57
N ALA A 45 -11.05 -3.18 21.96
CA ALA A 45 -10.57 -3.29 20.58
C ALA A 45 -9.18 -3.91 20.51
N PHE A 46 -8.77 -4.35 19.31
CA PHE A 46 -7.45 -4.94 19.04
C PHE A 46 -7.05 -6.06 20.01
N GLN A 47 -8.03 -6.88 20.39
CA GLN A 47 -7.77 -8.10 21.16
C GLN A 47 -6.95 -9.08 20.34
N ASN A 48 -6.15 -9.91 21.02
CA ASN A 48 -5.49 -11.03 20.36
C ASN A 48 -6.56 -11.94 19.73
N PRO A 49 -6.41 -12.33 18.46
CA PRO A 49 -7.35 -13.22 17.80
C PRO A 49 -7.43 -14.55 18.56
N SER A 50 -8.65 -14.94 18.94
CA SER A 50 -8.91 -16.13 19.75
C SER A 50 -9.11 -17.41 18.92
N ASP A 51 -9.20 -17.30 17.60
CA ASP A 51 -9.36 -18.44 16.69
C ASP A 51 -8.01 -18.81 16.01
N PRO A 52 -7.35 -19.90 16.43
CA PRO A 52 -6.07 -20.31 15.86
C PRO A 52 -6.15 -20.67 14.37
N ALA A 53 -7.30 -21.13 13.87
CA ALA A 53 -7.45 -21.49 12.47
C ALA A 53 -7.54 -20.25 11.58
N LEU A 54 -8.21 -19.19 12.05
CA LEU A 54 -8.21 -17.90 11.36
C LEU A 54 -6.82 -17.26 11.34
N VAL A 55 -6.09 -17.32 12.45
CA VAL A 55 -4.68 -16.87 12.52
C VAL A 55 -3.82 -17.66 11.54
N ALA A 56 -3.97 -18.98 11.51
CA ALA A 56 -3.24 -19.84 10.57
C ALA A 56 -3.57 -19.51 9.11
N LEU A 57 -4.83 -19.23 8.77
CA LEU A 57 -5.22 -18.77 7.44
C LEU A 57 -4.48 -17.48 7.06
N MET A 58 -4.54 -16.45 7.91
CA MET A 58 -3.92 -15.15 7.62
C MET A 58 -2.41 -15.25 7.47
N SER A 59 -1.74 -16.07 8.30
CA SER A 59 -0.32 -16.35 8.18
C SER A 59 0.01 -17.11 6.89
N GLU A 60 -0.78 -18.14 6.54
CA GLU A 60 -0.55 -18.92 5.33
C GLU A 60 -0.76 -18.12 4.05
N MET A 61 -1.69 -17.15 4.03
CA MET A 61 -1.92 -16.29 2.86
C MET A 61 -0.68 -15.51 2.40
N LEU A 62 0.27 -15.21 3.30
CA LEU A 62 1.54 -14.59 2.92
C LEU A 62 2.35 -15.47 1.96
N HIS A 63 2.19 -16.80 2.02
CA HIS A 63 3.00 -17.79 1.31
C HIS A 63 2.45 -18.17 -0.08
N ALA A 64 1.65 -17.29 -0.69
CA ALA A 64 1.16 -17.48 -2.03
C ALA A 64 2.32 -17.63 -3.04
N PRO A 65 2.21 -18.50 -4.07
CA PRO A 65 3.28 -18.67 -5.06
C PRO A 65 3.58 -17.41 -5.86
N ASP A 66 2.54 -16.63 -6.16
CA ASP A 66 2.58 -15.48 -7.06
C ASP A 66 1.45 -14.49 -6.74
N GLU A 67 1.46 -13.34 -7.40
CA GLU A 67 0.50 -12.25 -7.18
C GLU A 67 -0.95 -12.65 -7.48
N PHE A 68 -1.20 -13.54 -8.45
CA PHE A 68 -2.54 -13.97 -8.82
C PHE A 68 -3.07 -15.05 -7.87
N ALA A 69 -2.21 -15.92 -7.35
CA ALA A 69 -2.56 -16.84 -6.29
C ALA A 69 -3.01 -16.07 -5.04
N LEU A 70 -2.28 -15.00 -4.66
CA LEU A 70 -2.72 -14.11 -3.59
C LEU A 70 -4.05 -13.42 -3.93
N ALA A 71 -4.17 -12.84 -5.13
CA ALA A 71 -5.38 -12.12 -5.53
C ALA A 71 -6.63 -13.02 -5.50
N LEU A 72 -6.52 -14.25 -6.01
CA LEU A 72 -7.61 -15.24 -5.96
C LEU A 72 -7.96 -15.60 -4.51
N ALA A 73 -6.96 -15.90 -3.67
CA ALA A 73 -7.19 -16.24 -2.27
C ALA A 73 -7.79 -15.06 -1.46
N PHE A 74 -7.35 -13.83 -1.71
CA PHE A 74 -7.83 -12.66 -0.98
C PHE A 74 -9.21 -12.21 -1.48
N TYR A 75 -9.34 -11.94 -2.77
CA TYR A 75 -10.53 -11.34 -3.35
C TYR A 75 -11.63 -12.35 -3.72
N ARG A 76 -11.32 -13.60 -4.10
CA ARG A 76 -12.36 -14.62 -4.42
C ARG A 76 -12.69 -15.59 -3.28
N VAL A 77 -11.96 -15.54 -2.16
CA VAL A 77 -12.19 -16.44 -1.01
C VAL A 77 -12.39 -15.67 0.29
N LEU A 78 -11.40 -14.93 0.78
CA LEU A 78 -11.48 -14.26 2.08
C LEU A 78 -12.51 -13.13 2.09
N MET A 79 -12.44 -12.23 1.11
CA MET A 79 -13.29 -11.03 1.07
C MET A 79 -14.79 -11.34 0.91
N PRO A 80 -15.22 -12.30 0.06
CA PRO A 80 -16.63 -12.71 0.02
C PRO A 80 -17.14 -13.26 1.36
N SER A 81 -16.30 -13.99 2.10
CA SER A 81 -16.68 -14.48 3.44
C SER A 81 -16.74 -13.36 4.48
N LEU A 82 -15.90 -12.33 4.37
CA LEU A 82 -16.01 -11.12 5.19
C LEU A 82 -17.33 -10.37 4.89
N ILE A 83 -17.68 -10.21 3.61
CA ILE A 83 -18.95 -9.60 3.20
C ILE A 83 -20.13 -10.38 3.79
N GLU A 84 -20.14 -11.71 3.67
CA GLU A 84 -21.19 -12.57 4.23
C GLU A 84 -21.30 -12.41 5.75
N ALA A 85 -20.18 -12.36 6.48
CA ALA A 85 -20.16 -12.18 7.92
C ALA A 85 -20.75 -10.82 8.33
N LEU A 86 -20.38 -9.75 7.61
CA LEU A 86 -20.89 -8.40 7.85
C LEU A 86 -22.39 -8.28 7.52
N GLU A 87 -22.84 -8.83 6.39
CA GLU A 87 -24.26 -8.88 6.03
C GLU A 87 -25.10 -9.68 7.03
N THR A 88 -24.55 -10.77 7.55
CA THR A 88 -25.21 -11.58 8.57
C THR A 88 -25.39 -10.78 9.86
N HIS A 89 -24.34 -10.06 10.30
CA HIS A 89 -24.43 -9.18 11.45
C HIS A 89 -25.44 -8.05 11.24
N GLU A 90 -25.41 -7.39 10.08
CA GLU A 90 -26.35 -6.32 9.72
C GLU A 90 -27.82 -6.77 9.83
N LYS A 91 -28.12 -8.00 9.38
CA LYS A 91 -29.48 -8.57 9.42
C LYS A 91 -29.88 -9.07 10.81
N ALA A 92 -28.94 -9.55 11.61
CA ALA A 92 -29.20 -10.20 12.89
C ALA A 92 -29.27 -9.23 14.08
N THR A 93 -28.64 -8.05 13.97
CA THR A 93 -28.57 -7.08 15.07
C THR A 93 -29.85 -6.26 15.23
N PHE A 94 -29.95 -5.49 16.33
CA PHE A 94 -31.09 -4.64 16.61
C PHE A 94 -31.04 -3.36 15.75
N PRO A 95 -31.99 -3.13 14.83
CA PRO A 95 -31.88 -2.08 13.82
C PRO A 95 -31.87 -0.66 14.40
N ASN A 96 -32.47 -0.44 15.57
CA ASN A 96 -32.49 0.86 16.24
C ASN A 96 -31.37 1.00 17.28
N SER A 97 -31.20 -0.01 18.15
CA SER A 97 -30.25 0.07 19.27
C SER A 97 -28.79 -0.04 18.82
N ASP A 98 -28.53 -0.77 17.73
CA ASP A 98 -27.20 -0.98 17.18
C ASP A 98 -27.03 -0.31 15.80
N LEU A 99 -27.88 0.68 15.50
CA LEU A 99 -27.85 1.45 14.26
C LEU A 99 -26.45 2.01 13.93
N PRO A 100 -25.63 2.50 14.90
CA PRO A 100 -24.28 2.96 14.58
C PRO A 100 -23.37 1.84 14.02
N SER A 101 -23.48 0.60 14.50
CA SER A 101 -22.74 -0.54 13.94
C SER A 101 -23.26 -0.88 12.54
N VAL A 102 -24.59 -0.90 12.34
CA VAL A 102 -25.20 -1.07 11.02
C VAL A 102 -24.72 0.00 10.03
N HIS A 103 -24.59 1.25 10.47
CA HIS A 103 -24.09 2.35 9.63
C HIS A 103 -22.63 2.09 9.20
N ALA A 104 -21.74 1.74 10.14
CA ALA A 104 -20.35 1.41 9.82
C ALA A 104 -20.26 0.21 8.86
N ILE A 105 -21.04 -0.85 9.11
CA ILE A 105 -21.09 -2.05 8.27
C ILE A 105 -21.55 -1.73 6.85
N LYS A 106 -22.61 -0.92 6.68
CA LYS A 106 -23.10 -0.53 5.35
C LYS A 106 -22.04 0.17 4.52
N HIS A 107 -21.25 1.06 5.11
CA HIS A 107 -20.15 1.73 4.40
C HIS A 107 -19.01 0.75 4.06
N ALA A 108 -18.65 -0.14 4.99
CA ALA A 108 -17.68 -1.19 4.70
C ALA A 108 -18.15 -2.10 3.54
N LEU A 109 -19.43 -2.49 3.51
CA LEU A 109 -20.01 -3.30 2.44
C LEU A 109 -20.01 -2.59 1.08
N LEU A 110 -20.22 -1.27 1.03
CA LEU A 110 -20.10 -0.49 -0.22
C LEU A 110 -18.69 -0.60 -0.81
N ASP A 111 -17.68 -0.38 0.01
CA ASP A 111 -16.29 -0.40 -0.43
C ASP A 111 -15.82 -1.82 -0.77
N LEU A 112 -16.13 -2.82 0.06
CA LEU A 112 -15.73 -4.22 -0.18
C LEU A 112 -16.33 -4.75 -1.49
N ARG A 113 -17.60 -4.44 -1.79
CA ARG A 113 -18.22 -4.82 -3.07
C ARG A 113 -17.56 -4.07 -4.25
N SER A 114 -17.19 -2.81 -4.04
CA SER A 114 -16.46 -2.02 -5.04
C SER A 114 -15.07 -2.59 -5.30
N GLN A 115 -14.34 -3.05 -4.27
CA GLN A 115 -13.06 -3.75 -4.40
C GLN A 115 -13.19 -5.01 -5.27
N LEU A 116 -14.18 -5.86 -5.00
CA LEU A 116 -14.45 -7.05 -5.83
C LEU A 116 -14.75 -6.68 -7.29
N ALA A 117 -15.57 -5.65 -7.50
CA ALA A 117 -15.90 -5.17 -8.84
C ALA A 117 -14.68 -4.62 -9.62
N ARG A 118 -13.72 -3.99 -8.94
CA ARG A 118 -12.47 -3.49 -9.56
C ARG A 118 -11.47 -4.60 -9.85
N VAL A 119 -11.38 -5.61 -8.99
CA VAL A 119 -10.42 -6.72 -9.15
C VAL A 119 -10.87 -7.74 -10.19
N GLU A 120 -12.17 -8.02 -10.31
CA GLU A 120 -12.65 -9.10 -11.18
C GLU A 120 -12.23 -8.94 -12.66
N PRO A 121 -12.27 -7.73 -13.27
CA PRO A 121 -11.71 -7.52 -14.61
C PRO A 121 -10.21 -7.81 -14.71
N LEU A 122 -9.42 -7.47 -13.69
CA LEU A 122 -7.97 -7.72 -13.66
C LEU A 122 -7.67 -9.22 -13.65
N VAL A 123 -8.42 -9.97 -12.84
CA VAL A 123 -8.31 -11.44 -12.76
C VAL A 123 -8.77 -12.08 -14.07
N THR A 124 -9.91 -11.65 -14.62
CA THR A 124 -10.42 -12.16 -15.90
C THR A 124 -9.43 -11.92 -17.05
N GLN A 125 -8.81 -10.74 -17.10
CA GLN A 125 -7.79 -10.42 -18.09
C GLN A 125 -6.54 -11.29 -17.90
N ALA A 126 -6.12 -11.53 -16.66
CA ALA A 126 -5.01 -12.43 -16.36
C ALA A 126 -5.32 -13.89 -16.74
N GLU A 127 -6.54 -14.38 -16.51
CA GLU A 127 -7.00 -15.70 -16.94
C GLU A 127 -6.97 -15.82 -18.47
N THR A 128 -7.53 -14.83 -19.17
CA THR A 128 -7.56 -14.78 -20.64
C THR A 128 -6.16 -14.75 -21.24
N ALA A 129 -5.23 -14.03 -20.60
CA ALA A 129 -3.83 -13.97 -20.99
C ALA A 129 -3.00 -15.20 -20.56
N GLY A 130 -3.61 -16.21 -19.92
CA GLY A 130 -2.91 -17.41 -19.46
C GLY A 130 -1.95 -17.19 -18.29
N ARG A 131 -2.06 -16.06 -17.57
CA ARG A 131 -1.19 -15.71 -16.43
C ARG A 131 -1.59 -16.41 -15.12
N ILE A 132 -2.79 -17.00 -15.06
CA ILE A 132 -3.23 -17.79 -13.90
C ILE A 132 -2.88 -19.26 -14.11
N ALA A 133 -1.75 -19.67 -13.53
CA ALA A 133 -1.26 -21.03 -13.60
C ALA A 133 -2.06 -22.01 -12.72
N ALA A 134 -1.85 -23.32 -12.94
CA ALA A 134 -2.45 -24.38 -12.11
C ALA A 134 -2.08 -24.23 -10.62
N GLY A 135 -0.89 -23.70 -10.31
CA GLY A 135 -0.43 -23.40 -8.96
C GLY A 135 -1.32 -22.38 -8.25
N ALA A 136 -1.70 -21.29 -8.93
CA ALA A 136 -2.60 -20.27 -8.38
C ALA A 136 -4.00 -20.83 -8.07
N ARG A 137 -4.54 -21.69 -8.95
CA ARG A 137 -5.82 -22.38 -8.70
C ARG A 137 -5.74 -23.40 -7.56
N ALA A 138 -4.62 -24.10 -7.42
CA ALA A 138 -4.39 -24.99 -6.29
C ALA A 138 -4.32 -24.22 -4.97
N TRP A 139 -3.65 -23.06 -4.99
CA TRP A 139 -3.60 -22.15 -3.86
C TRP A 139 -4.97 -21.58 -3.49
N GLU A 140 -5.79 -21.17 -4.45
CA GLU A 140 -7.17 -20.72 -4.22
C GLU A 140 -8.00 -21.80 -3.49
N ARG A 141 -7.91 -23.06 -3.93
CA ARG A 141 -8.58 -24.18 -3.24
C ARG A 141 -8.06 -24.39 -1.83
N TYR A 142 -6.74 -24.28 -1.63
CA TYR A 142 -6.14 -24.38 -0.30
C TYR A 142 -6.62 -23.27 0.63
N ALA A 143 -6.70 -22.03 0.15
CA ALA A 143 -7.27 -20.90 0.90
C ALA A 143 -8.74 -21.14 1.29
N ARG A 144 -9.56 -21.71 0.39
CA ARG A 144 -10.95 -22.11 0.71
C ARG A 144 -11.01 -23.16 1.83
N GLN A 145 -10.11 -24.14 1.80
CA GLN A 145 -10.04 -25.18 2.83
C GLN A 145 -9.59 -24.60 4.19
N LEU A 146 -8.61 -23.69 4.20
CA LEU A 146 -8.16 -23.00 5.42
C LEU A 146 -9.28 -22.14 6.01
N LEU A 147 -10.01 -21.40 5.16
CA LEU A 147 -11.16 -20.61 5.59
C LEU A 147 -12.29 -21.49 6.13
N ALA A 148 -12.57 -22.64 5.52
CA ALA A 148 -13.54 -23.60 6.03
C ALA A 148 -13.11 -24.18 7.40
N ALA A 149 -11.82 -24.46 7.59
CA ALA A 149 -11.27 -24.89 8.88
C ALA A 149 -11.40 -23.82 9.98
N ALA A 150 -11.43 -22.54 9.59
CA ALA A 150 -11.73 -21.43 10.48
C ALA A 150 -13.24 -21.25 10.76
N GLY A 151 -14.13 -21.96 10.06
CA GLY A 151 -15.58 -21.74 10.16
C GLY A 151 -16.05 -20.47 9.43
N GLY A 152 -15.33 -20.05 8.39
CA GLY A 152 -15.52 -18.76 7.73
C GLY A 152 -14.91 -17.60 8.52
N VAL A 153 -15.04 -16.36 8.01
CA VAL A 153 -14.55 -15.17 8.73
C VAL A 153 -15.28 -14.94 10.05
N SER A 154 -16.57 -15.31 10.13
CA SER A 154 -17.35 -15.23 11.37
C SER A 154 -16.96 -16.28 12.41
N GLY A 155 -16.33 -17.38 11.98
CA GLY A 155 -16.01 -18.53 12.83
C GLY A 155 -17.20 -19.41 13.21
N LEU A 156 -18.41 -19.11 12.72
CA LEU A 156 -19.67 -19.72 13.15
C LEU A 156 -20.08 -20.94 12.32
N ASN A 157 -19.45 -21.17 11.16
CA ASN A 157 -19.81 -22.29 10.30
C ASN A 157 -19.24 -23.61 10.82
N ALA A 158 -19.87 -24.72 10.42
CA ALA A 158 -19.38 -26.07 10.73
C ALA A 158 -17.95 -26.25 10.20
N ARG A 159 -17.06 -26.73 11.07
CA ARG A 159 -15.64 -26.91 10.76
C ARG A 159 -15.37 -28.36 10.37
N PRO A 160 -14.58 -28.62 9.32
CA PRO A 160 -14.11 -29.97 9.01
C PRO A 160 -13.11 -30.45 10.08
N ASP A 161 -13.10 -31.76 10.35
CA ASP A 161 -12.20 -32.36 11.35
C ASP A 161 -10.71 -32.37 10.91
N ARG A 162 -10.46 -32.25 9.60
CA ARG A 162 -9.11 -32.37 9.02
C ARG A 162 -8.51 -31.01 8.70
N ARG A 163 -7.29 -30.78 9.23
CA ARG A 163 -6.48 -29.63 8.85
C ARG A 163 -6.01 -29.75 7.38
N PRO A 164 -6.18 -28.69 6.56
CA PRO A 164 -5.66 -28.66 5.19
C PRO A 164 -4.13 -28.76 5.16
N ALA A 165 -3.59 -29.48 4.18
CA ALA A 165 -2.15 -29.55 3.95
C ALA A 165 -1.72 -28.53 2.88
N PRO A 166 -0.58 -27.85 3.04
CA PRO A 166 -0.10 -26.91 2.04
C PRO A 166 0.14 -27.58 0.68
N PRO A 167 -0.23 -26.94 -0.45
CA PRO A 167 0.07 -27.45 -1.78
C PRO A 167 1.57 -27.28 -2.10
N SER A 168 2.09 -28.08 -3.03
CA SER A 168 3.50 -28.02 -3.46
C SER A 168 3.89 -26.70 -4.13
N CYS A 169 2.93 -25.87 -4.55
CA CYS A 169 3.16 -24.53 -5.07
C CYS A 169 3.33 -23.47 -3.98
N ARG A 170 3.20 -23.80 -2.68
CA ARG A 170 3.45 -22.84 -1.59
C ARG A 170 4.89 -22.33 -1.67
N THR A 171 5.05 -21.01 -1.66
CA THR A 171 6.37 -20.37 -1.62
C THR A 171 6.52 -19.64 -0.30
N GLU A 172 7.58 -19.95 0.45
CA GLU A 172 7.83 -19.24 1.70
C GLU A 172 7.99 -17.73 1.45
N PHE A 173 7.38 -16.93 2.31
CA PHE A 173 7.33 -15.49 2.11
C PHE A 173 8.60 -14.89 2.70
N CYS A 174 9.33 -14.16 1.87
CA CYS A 174 10.40 -13.28 2.29
C CYS A 174 10.04 -11.87 1.85
N ALA A 175 10.19 -10.90 2.76
CA ALA A 175 9.98 -9.49 2.48
C ALA A 175 10.94 -9.08 1.34
N PRO A 176 10.42 -8.45 0.27
CA PRO A 176 11.22 -8.16 -0.90
C PRO A 176 12.30 -7.11 -0.62
N ARG A 177 13.52 -7.38 -1.09
CA ARG A 177 14.60 -6.39 -1.22
C ARG A 177 14.61 -5.70 -2.59
N GLU A 178 13.82 -6.20 -3.53
CA GLU A 178 13.64 -5.61 -4.85
C GLU A 178 12.16 -5.60 -5.17
N ALA A 179 11.68 -4.51 -5.78
CA ALA A 179 10.28 -4.39 -6.13
C ALA A 179 10.04 -4.82 -7.58
N ALA A 180 9.08 -5.73 -7.78
CA ALA A 180 8.72 -6.24 -9.09
C ALA A 180 7.96 -5.18 -9.90
N ARG A 181 8.12 -5.22 -11.23
CA ARG A 181 7.53 -4.24 -12.15
C ARG A 181 6.84 -4.92 -13.32
N ASP A 182 5.76 -4.29 -13.78
CA ASP A 182 4.95 -4.80 -14.87
C ASP A 182 5.78 -5.00 -16.15
N ALA A 183 5.48 -6.05 -16.89
CA ALA A 183 6.20 -6.39 -18.12
C ALA A 183 6.09 -5.29 -19.20
N ARG A 184 5.04 -4.46 -19.14
CA ARG A 184 4.83 -3.33 -20.05
C ARG A 184 5.86 -2.21 -19.89
N PHE A 185 6.47 -2.05 -18.71
CA PHE A 185 7.54 -1.09 -18.52
C PHE A 185 8.78 -1.52 -19.30
N THR A 186 9.24 -0.67 -20.21
CA THR A 186 10.41 -0.93 -21.06
C THR A 186 11.70 -0.37 -20.47
N GLN A 187 11.62 0.71 -19.68
CA GLN A 187 12.77 1.42 -19.09
C GLN A 187 12.96 1.08 -17.60
N ARG A 188 13.26 -0.19 -17.28
CA ARG A 188 13.44 -0.64 -15.88
C ARG A 188 14.87 -0.44 -15.41
N GLY A 189 15.03 0.09 -14.19
CA GLY A 189 16.35 0.39 -13.61
C GLY A 189 17.06 1.53 -14.33
N ALA A 190 16.31 2.47 -14.89
CA ALA A 190 16.86 3.65 -15.56
C ALA A 190 17.64 4.52 -14.57
N ASP A 191 18.68 5.21 -15.03
CA ASP A 191 19.33 6.25 -14.24
C ASP A 191 18.42 7.48 -14.12
N ILE A 192 18.51 8.18 -12.99
CA ILE A 192 17.74 9.41 -12.78
C ILE A 192 18.28 10.49 -13.72
N ALA A 193 17.45 10.92 -14.67
CA ALA A 193 17.80 12.00 -15.58
C ALA A 193 17.78 13.37 -14.87
N GLN A 194 18.55 14.32 -15.41
CA GLN A 194 18.45 15.72 -14.99
C GLN A 194 17.13 16.30 -15.51
N MET A 195 16.39 17.02 -14.66
CA MET A 195 15.19 17.73 -15.12
C MET A 195 15.54 18.81 -16.14
N PRO A 196 14.69 19.03 -17.16
CA PRO A 196 14.74 20.24 -17.97
C PRO A 196 14.71 21.50 -17.07
N PRO A 197 15.27 22.65 -17.50
CA PRO A 197 15.14 23.91 -16.76
C PRO A 197 13.67 24.32 -16.54
N GLU A 198 13.37 25.00 -15.42
CA GLU A 198 11.98 25.43 -15.10
C GLU A 198 11.44 26.44 -16.14
N GLU A 199 12.32 27.15 -16.84
CA GLU A 199 11.99 28.07 -17.93
C GLU A 199 11.45 27.35 -19.18
N GLU A 200 11.83 26.09 -19.40
CA GLU A 200 11.33 25.24 -20.49
C GLU A 200 10.00 24.58 -20.08
N TYR A 201 9.00 25.42 -19.82
CA TYR A 201 7.75 25.03 -19.15
C TYR A 201 7.15 23.71 -19.64
N ALA A 202 6.99 23.53 -20.96
CA ALA A 202 6.36 22.34 -21.52
C ALA A 202 7.16 21.05 -21.24
N GLN A 203 8.48 21.07 -21.45
CA GLN A 203 9.33 19.90 -21.22
C GLN A 203 9.47 19.61 -19.72
N HIS A 204 9.59 20.66 -18.91
CA HIS A 204 9.68 20.53 -17.46
C HIS A 204 8.40 19.95 -16.86
N THR A 205 7.22 20.41 -17.30
CA THR A 205 5.92 19.87 -16.86
C THR A 205 5.78 18.40 -17.27
N ALA A 206 6.21 18.02 -18.47
CA ALA A 206 6.18 16.62 -18.90
C ALA A 206 7.04 15.71 -18.01
N GLU A 207 8.28 16.12 -17.72
CA GLU A 207 9.18 15.40 -16.81
C GLU A 207 8.64 15.39 -15.36
N GLU A 208 8.00 16.47 -14.90
CA GLU A 208 7.36 16.54 -13.57
C GLU A 208 6.27 15.47 -13.41
N PHE A 209 5.36 15.34 -14.37
CA PHE A 209 4.30 14.32 -14.32
C PHE A 209 4.78 12.91 -14.65
N GLU A 210 5.85 12.77 -15.45
CA GLU A 210 6.54 11.50 -15.58
C GLU A 210 7.17 11.08 -14.24
N ARG A 211 7.73 12.00 -13.44
CA ARG A 211 8.23 11.68 -12.09
C ARG A 211 7.12 11.28 -11.14
N TYR A 212 5.98 11.96 -11.14
CA TYR A 212 4.80 11.53 -10.38
C TYR A 212 4.45 10.07 -10.72
N SER A 213 4.48 9.68 -12.00
CA SER A 213 4.21 8.30 -12.46
C SER A 213 5.15 7.24 -11.84
N THR A 214 6.28 7.64 -11.27
CA THR A 214 7.26 6.75 -10.63
C THR A 214 7.06 6.58 -9.12
N GLU A 215 6.15 7.35 -8.50
CA GLU A 215 5.93 7.37 -7.04
C GLU A 215 5.38 6.06 -6.45
N MET A 216 5.08 5.07 -7.29
CA MET A 216 4.87 3.70 -6.82
C MET A 216 6.03 3.19 -5.95
N LEU A 217 7.27 3.66 -6.16
CA LEU A 217 8.42 3.31 -5.31
C LEU A 217 8.29 3.86 -3.87
N ALA A 218 7.61 4.99 -3.71
CA ALA A 218 7.33 5.57 -2.39
C ALA A 218 6.23 4.75 -1.71
N ALA A 219 5.15 4.43 -2.43
CA ALA A 219 4.09 3.54 -1.95
C ALA A 219 4.64 2.19 -1.45
N GLU A 220 5.59 1.61 -2.18
CA GLU A 220 6.26 0.35 -1.83
C GLU A 220 7.13 0.47 -0.57
N THR A 221 7.82 1.59 -0.42
CA THR A 221 8.57 1.89 0.81
C THR A 221 7.61 1.92 1.99
N VAL A 222 6.51 2.67 1.89
CA VAL A 222 5.53 2.78 2.97
C VAL A 222 4.87 1.42 3.24
N ALA A 223 4.64 0.61 2.21
CA ALA A 223 4.13 -0.75 2.36
C ALA A 223 5.09 -1.65 3.17
N LEU A 224 6.40 -1.57 2.91
CA LEU A 224 7.40 -2.30 3.67
C LEU A 224 7.49 -1.82 5.14
N VAL A 225 7.39 -0.50 5.37
CA VAL A 225 7.31 0.10 6.71
C VAL A 225 6.08 -0.43 7.46
N LEU A 226 4.90 -0.39 6.83
CA LEU A 226 3.64 -0.89 7.40
C LEU A 226 3.70 -2.40 7.68
N PHE A 227 4.35 -3.18 6.82
CA PHE A 227 4.52 -4.61 7.01
C PHE A 227 5.44 -4.94 8.20
N SER A 228 6.51 -4.16 8.36
CA SER A 228 7.60 -4.45 9.31
C SER A 228 7.31 -3.94 10.72
N LEU A 229 6.56 -2.85 10.86
CA LEU A 229 6.27 -2.21 12.14
C LEU A 229 4.86 -2.57 12.62
N SER A 230 4.54 -3.87 12.69
CA SER A 230 3.20 -4.37 13.03
C SER A 230 2.78 -4.09 14.47
N ASP A 231 3.74 -3.83 15.36
CA ASP A 231 3.52 -3.71 16.80
C ASP A 231 3.36 -2.24 17.25
N MET A 232 3.35 -1.31 16.29
CA MET A 232 3.00 0.09 16.51
C MET A 232 1.49 0.26 16.75
N PRO A 233 1.06 1.31 17.49
CA PRO A 233 -0.35 1.58 17.77
C PRO A 233 -1.23 1.67 16.51
N TRP A 234 -2.53 1.41 16.66
CA TRP A 234 -3.49 1.43 15.55
C TRP A 234 -3.45 2.74 14.75
N GLU A 235 -3.35 3.88 15.43
CA GLU A 235 -3.32 5.19 14.79
C GLU A 235 -2.12 5.33 13.84
N PHE A 236 -0.98 4.71 14.16
CA PHE A 236 0.15 4.65 13.24
C PHE A 236 -0.18 3.81 12.00
N GLN A 237 -0.81 2.64 12.18
CA GLN A 237 -1.21 1.77 11.07
C GLN A 237 -2.21 2.49 10.15
N PHE A 238 -3.15 3.24 10.74
CA PHE A 238 -4.15 4.02 10.03
C PHE A 238 -3.54 5.17 9.21
N ASP A 239 -2.70 5.99 9.84
CA ASP A 239 -2.01 7.11 9.19
C ASP A 239 -1.05 6.62 8.08
N THR A 240 -0.31 5.54 8.35
CA THR A 240 0.63 4.94 7.38
C THR A 240 -0.10 4.34 6.19
N ALA A 241 -1.29 3.74 6.41
CA ALA A 241 -2.13 3.25 5.31
C ALA A 241 -2.67 4.39 4.43
N ARG A 242 -2.98 5.55 5.03
CA ARG A 242 -3.34 6.76 4.28
C ARG A 242 -2.16 7.26 3.45
N HIS A 243 -0.99 7.43 4.07
CA HIS A 243 0.24 7.84 3.37
C HIS A 243 0.54 6.90 2.20
N LEU A 244 0.52 5.58 2.41
CA LEU A 244 0.73 4.58 1.34
C LEU A 244 -0.19 4.81 0.14
N TYR A 245 -1.48 5.03 0.38
CA TYR A 245 -2.42 5.22 -0.72
C TYR A 245 -2.28 6.59 -1.39
N ASP A 246 -1.81 7.61 -0.68
CA ASP A 246 -1.49 8.91 -1.27
C ASP A 246 -0.37 8.78 -2.31
N GLU A 247 0.70 8.03 -2.01
CA GLU A 247 1.76 7.71 -2.97
C GLU A 247 1.24 6.93 -4.19
N VAL A 248 0.28 6.02 -4.00
CA VAL A 248 -0.39 5.34 -5.11
C VAL A 248 -1.19 6.34 -5.95
N ARG A 249 -1.89 7.29 -5.32
CA ARG A 249 -2.64 8.32 -6.04
C ARG A 249 -1.73 9.28 -6.79
N HIS A 250 -0.60 9.67 -6.24
CA HIS A 250 0.36 10.52 -6.93
C HIS A 250 0.89 9.84 -8.20
N CYS A 251 1.22 8.54 -8.11
CA CYS A 251 1.51 7.70 -9.27
C CYS A 251 0.39 7.74 -10.32
N LEU A 252 -0.86 7.55 -9.89
CA LEU A 252 -2.03 7.60 -10.78
C LEU A 252 -2.30 9.00 -11.36
N MET A 253 -1.98 10.08 -10.63
CA MET A 253 -2.05 11.45 -11.14
C MET A 253 -1.05 11.67 -12.28
N GLY A 254 0.17 11.14 -12.15
CA GLY A 254 1.13 11.09 -13.25
C GLY A 254 0.59 10.33 -14.47
N TYR A 255 -0.03 9.16 -14.24
CA TYR A 255 -0.59 8.34 -15.33
C TYR A 255 -1.74 9.07 -16.03
N GLU A 256 -2.64 9.67 -15.25
CA GLU A 256 -3.77 10.44 -15.77
C GLU A 256 -3.28 11.61 -16.61
N TRP A 257 -2.29 12.37 -16.10
CA TRP A 257 -1.72 13.49 -16.81
C TRP A 257 -1.06 13.05 -18.12
N MET A 258 -0.20 12.02 -18.08
CA MET A 258 0.48 11.48 -19.26
C MET A 258 -0.52 11.01 -20.32
N HIS A 259 -1.56 10.26 -19.92
CA HIS A 259 -2.57 9.78 -20.85
C HIS A 259 -3.35 10.92 -21.52
N ARG A 260 -3.72 11.97 -20.77
CA ARG A 260 -4.38 13.17 -21.32
C ARG A 260 -3.51 13.92 -22.33
N HIS A 261 -2.19 13.72 -22.29
CA HIS A 261 -1.22 14.30 -23.23
C HIS A 261 -0.73 13.32 -24.30
N GLY A 262 -1.42 12.18 -24.48
CA GLY A 262 -1.08 11.20 -25.50
C GLY A 262 0.22 10.43 -25.22
N MET A 263 0.72 10.48 -23.99
CA MET A 263 1.88 9.74 -23.54
C MET A 263 1.44 8.40 -22.93
N ASP A 264 2.26 7.36 -23.12
CA ASP A 264 2.05 6.05 -22.50
C ASP A 264 2.84 5.97 -21.19
N PRO A 265 2.18 5.87 -20.01
CA PRO A 265 2.87 5.75 -18.73
C PRO A 265 3.80 4.54 -18.65
N PHE A 266 3.57 3.49 -19.44
CA PHE A 266 4.48 2.33 -19.47
C PHE A 266 5.80 2.58 -20.20
N GLN A 267 5.98 3.74 -20.84
CA GLN A 267 7.28 4.17 -21.35
C GLN A 267 8.09 4.99 -20.33
N SER A 268 7.48 5.36 -19.20
CA SER A 268 8.14 6.10 -18.11
C SER A 268 9.29 5.28 -17.50
N PRO A 269 10.45 5.90 -17.20
CA PRO A 269 11.54 5.25 -16.49
C PRO A 269 11.12 4.75 -15.12
N GLN A 270 11.59 3.57 -14.73
CA GLN A 270 11.30 2.96 -13.44
C GLN A 270 12.58 2.84 -12.61
N TYR A 271 12.68 3.62 -11.54
CA TYR A 271 13.87 3.73 -10.68
C TYR A 271 13.95 2.65 -9.59
N LEU A 272 13.91 1.36 -9.99
CA LEU A 272 13.82 0.21 -9.07
C LEU A 272 14.96 0.14 -8.04
N GLN A 273 16.15 0.64 -8.40
CA GLN A 273 17.31 0.73 -7.54
C GLN A 273 17.07 1.58 -6.28
N ILE A 274 16.13 2.54 -6.31
CA ILE A 274 15.79 3.37 -5.14
C ILE A 274 15.12 2.51 -4.07
N PHE A 275 14.16 1.66 -4.44
CA PHE A 275 13.52 0.76 -3.49
C PHE A 275 14.54 -0.25 -2.95
N GLN A 276 15.39 -0.81 -3.82
CA GLN A 276 16.42 -1.75 -3.41
C GLN A 276 17.38 -1.15 -2.39
N TRP A 277 17.90 0.05 -2.68
CA TRP A 277 18.71 0.83 -1.78
C TRP A 277 18.00 1.14 -0.46
N ARG A 278 16.74 1.58 -0.50
CA ARG A 278 16.03 2.00 0.71
C ARG A 278 15.67 0.82 1.61
N SER A 279 15.28 -0.31 1.01
CA SER A 279 14.84 -1.52 1.72
C SER A 279 15.93 -2.15 2.61
N GLN A 280 17.20 -1.79 2.41
CA GLN A 280 18.31 -2.27 3.24
C GLN A 280 18.39 -1.62 4.62
N PHE A 281 17.79 -0.44 4.78
CA PHE A 281 17.84 0.28 6.04
C PHE A 281 16.73 -0.21 6.99
N PRO A 282 16.89 -0.04 8.32
CA PRO A 282 15.81 -0.31 9.26
C PRO A 282 14.52 0.47 8.91
N PRO A 283 13.31 -0.08 9.11
CA PRO A 283 12.05 0.56 8.73
C PRO A 283 11.87 2.00 9.23
N VAL A 284 12.34 2.30 10.46
CA VAL A 284 12.32 3.66 11.01
C VAL A 284 13.19 4.65 10.21
N MET A 285 14.32 4.20 9.68
CA MET A 285 15.19 5.01 8.83
C MET A 285 14.56 5.21 7.45
N GLN A 286 13.93 4.18 6.89
CA GLN A 286 13.19 4.29 5.63
C GLN A 286 12.08 5.33 5.73
N TYR A 287 11.29 5.27 6.81
CA TYR A 287 10.20 6.22 7.04
C TYR A 287 10.73 7.64 7.27
N CYS A 288 11.81 7.80 8.05
CA CYS A 288 12.46 9.10 8.26
C CYS A 288 12.98 9.71 6.96
N MET A 289 13.64 8.93 6.08
CA MET A 289 14.09 9.41 4.77
C MET A 289 12.95 9.92 3.92
N LEU A 290 11.82 9.20 3.91
CA LEU A 290 10.65 9.61 3.13
C LEU A 290 10.05 10.89 3.72
N THR A 291 9.68 10.88 5.00
CA THR A 291 8.92 11.98 5.60
C THR A 291 9.72 13.25 5.87
N MET A 292 11.01 13.11 6.17
CA MET A 292 11.86 14.25 6.53
C MET A 292 12.85 14.61 5.43
N GLY A 293 13.20 13.66 4.55
CA GLY A 293 14.08 13.88 3.41
C GLY A 293 13.27 14.25 2.17
N ASN A 294 12.60 13.28 1.57
CA ASN A 294 11.88 13.46 0.29
C ASN A 294 10.81 14.56 0.36
N GLU A 295 9.86 14.45 1.29
CA GLU A 295 8.67 15.31 1.32
C GLU A 295 9.00 16.77 1.68
N VAL A 296 9.75 16.98 2.77
CA VAL A 296 10.12 18.33 3.26
C VAL A 296 10.89 19.12 2.21
N HIS A 297 11.80 18.49 1.47
CA HIS A 297 12.67 19.19 0.54
C HIS A 297 11.99 19.50 -0.81
N ALA A 298 10.83 18.90 -1.08
CA ALA A 298 10.09 19.13 -2.32
C ALA A 298 9.17 20.37 -2.27
N PHE A 299 8.77 20.87 -1.10
CA PHE A 299 7.84 22.02 -0.98
C PHE A 299 8.28 23.29 -1.74
N PRO A 300 9.54 23.77 -1.63
CA PRO A 300 9.93 24.99 -2.34
C PRO A 300 9.82 24.85 -3.86
N TYR A 301 10.08 23.65 -4.40
CA TYR A 301 9.91 23.34 -5.81
C TYR A 301 8.43 23.36 -6.20
N ARG A 302 7.59 22.58 -5.49
CA ARG A 302 6.14 22.49 -5.75
C ARG A 302 5.44 23.85 -5.73
N HIS A 303 5.78 24.73 -4.79
CA HIS A 303 5.22 26.09 -4.75
C HIS A 303 5.59 26.95 -5.97
N ARG A 304 6.82 26.82 -6.50
CA ARG A 304 7.20 27.49 -7.75
C ARG A 304 6.44 26.93 -8.94
N ARG A 305 6.22 25.60 -8.96
CA ARG A 305 5.47 24.91 -10.01
C ARG A 305 4.00 25.32 -10.05
N VAL A 306 3.31 25.40 -8.90
CA VAL A 306 1.95 25.97 -8.82
C VAL A 306 1.88 27.36 -9.46
N GLU A 307 2.83 28.25 -9.14
CA GLU A 307 2.85 29.60 -9.72
C GLU A 307 3.15 29.58 -11.23
N ALA A 308 3.99 28.66 -11.71
CA ALA A 308 4.27 28.48 -13.12
C ALA A 308 3.02 27.98 -13.89
N HIS A 309 2.32 26.97 -13.38
CA HIS A 309 1.08 26.46 -13.95
C HIS A 309 0.01 27.55 -14.02
N ARG A 310 -0.19 28.30 -12.92
CA ARG A 310 -1.13 29.42 -12.85
C ARG A 310 -0.82 30.50 -13.90
N LYS A 311 0.46 30.85 -14.10
CA LYS A 311 0.89 31.82 -15.13
C LYS A 311 0.65 31.31 -16.56
N SER A 312 0.77 30.01 -16.78
CA SER A 312 0.57 29.38 -18.09
C SER A 312 -0.92 29.13 -18.43
N GLY A 313 -1.81 29.17 -17.44
CA GLY A 313 -3.22 28.81 -17.60
C GLY A 313 -3.49 27.30 -17.57
N ASP A 314 -2.51 26.49 -17.15
CA ASP A 314 -2.64 25.03 -17.02
C ASP A 314 -3.32 24.66 -15.69
N GLU A 315 -4.65 24.75 -15.68
CA GLU A 315 -5.45 24.50 -14.48
C GLU A 315 -5.34 23.05 -13.98
N LEU A 316 -5.17 22.07 -14.87
CA LEU A 316 -5.05 20.67 -14.49
C LEU A 316 -3.77 20.45 -13.68
N SER A 317 -2.63 20.86 -14.24
CA SER A 317 -1.34 20.69 -13.58
C SER A 317 -1.27 21.48 -12.28
N GLU A 318 -1.84 22.70 -12.25
CA GLU A 318 -1.94 23.48 -11.01
C GLU A 318 -2.69 22.72 -9.91
N GLN A 319 -3.88 22.18 -10.22
CA GLN A 319 -4.69 21.46 -9.23
C GLN A 319 -3.99 20.18 -8.75
N PHE A 320 -3.35 19.44 -9.66
CA PHE A 320 -2.62 18.23 -9.30
C PHE A 320 -1.50 18.53 -8.29
N VAL A 321 -0.64 19.52 -8.58
CA VAL A 321 0.43 19.90 -7.65
C VAL A 321 -0.14 20.45 -6.33
N ARG A 322 -1.31 21.10 -6.33
CA ARG A 322 -1.97 21.55 -5.09
C ARG A 322 -2.46 20.39 -4.22
N TYR A 323 -3.04 19.35 -4.80
CA TYR A 323 -3.43 18.16 -4.06
C TYR A 323 -2.21 17.46 -3.45
N ASP A 324 -1.16 17.30 -4.24
CA ASP A 324 0.12 16.76 -3.77
C ASP A 324 0.70 17.57 -2.60
N ILE A 325 0.76 18.91 -2.69
CA ILE A 325 1.19 19.76 -1.55
C ILE A 325 0.35 19.51 -0.28
N ALA A 326 -0.96 19.29 -0.42
CA ALA A 326 -1.84 19.03 0.72
C ALA A 326 -1.55 17.67 1.36
N ASP A 327 -1.36 16.63 0.54
CA ASP A 327 -1.02 15.28 0.99
C ASP A 327 0.37 15.26 1.65
N GLU A 328 1.35 15.89 1.03
CA GLU A 328 2.74 15.99 1.51
C GLU A 328 2.85 16.77 2.82
N THR A 329 2.00 17.80 2.99
CA THR A 329 1.88 18.50 4.27
C THR A 329 1.41 17.54 5.37
N GLN A 330 0.51 16.62 5.04
CA GLN A 330 0.04 15.60 5.96
C GLN A 330 1.10 14.53 6.22
N HIS A 331 1.86 14.11 5.20
CA HIS A 331 2.94 13.13 5.36
C HIS A 331 4.06 13.63 6.27
N VAL A 332 4.47 14.90 6.15
CA VAL A 332 5.43 15.52 7.08
C VAL A 332 4.86 15.57 8.50
N ARG A 333 3.55 15.81 8.65
CA ARG A 333 2.90 15.77 9.97
C ARG A 333 2.90 14.35 10.54
N PHE A 334 2.70 13.33 9.71
CA PHE A 334 2.85 11.93 10.11
C PHE A 334 4.29 11.63 10.56
N GLY A 335 5.30 12.06 9.81
CA GLY A 335 6.70 11.93 10.19
C GLY A 335 6.99 12.54 11.56
N LYS A 336 6.58 13.81 11.77
CA LYS A 336 6.75 14.51 13.06
C LYS A 336 6.00 13.85 14.21
N ARG A 337 4.81 13.30 13.94
CA ARG A 337 4.01 12.60 14.95
C ARG A 337 4.63 11.28 15.36
N TRP A 338 5.08 10.50 14.38
CA TRP A 338 5.39 9.09 14.57
C TRP A 338 6.87 8.79 14.79
N LEU A 339 7.80 9.60 14.29
CA LEU A 339 9.23 9.38 14.52
C LEU A 339 9.58 9.26 16.02
N PRO A 340 9.12 10.13 16.94
CA PRO A 340 9.43 9.98 18.37
C PRO A 340 8.99 8.62 18.95
N GLU A 341 7.79 8.15 18.57
CA GLU A 341 7.24 6.88 19.03
C GLU A 341 7.97 5.68 18.38
N LEU A 342 8.34 5.80 17.10
CA LEU A 342 9.10 4.78 16.38
C LEU A 342 10.50 4.59 16.99
N LEU A 343 11.21 5.68 17.29
CA LEU A 343 12.54 5.61 17.91
C LEU A 343 12.46 4.93 19.28
N LYS A 344 11.45 5.28 20.08
CA LYS A 344 11.19 4.60 21.36
C LYS A 344 10.88 3.12 21.17
N HIS A 345 10.05 2.78 20.19
CA HIS A 345 9.65 1.40 19.90
C HIS A 345 10.84 0.51 19.52
N VAL A 346 11.78 1.02 18.73
CA VAL A 346 12.98 0.27 18.31
C VAL A 346 14.17 0.39 19.29
N GLY A 347 14.00 1.11 20.41
CA GLY A 347 15.05 1.31 21.41
C GLY A 347 16.20 2.21 20.95
N GLU A 348 15.96 3.12 20.01
CA GLU A 348 16.93 4.13 19.59
C GLU A 348 17.15 5.15 20.71
N THR A 349 18.42 5.50 20.97
CA THR A 349 18.81 6.36 22.12
C THR A 349 19.12 7.79 21.71
N ARG A 350 19.40 8.05 20.43
CA ARG A 350 19.56 9.41 19.90
C ARG A 350 18.26 10.20 20.03
N SER A 351 18.36 11.51 20.20
CA SER A 351 17.19 12.38 20.10
C SER A 351 16.60 12.35 18.68
N VAL A 352 15.34 12.71 18.53
CA VAL A 352 14.66 12.76 17.23
C VAL A 352 15.41 13.66 16.25
N GLU A 353 15.87 14.81 16.73
CA GLU A 353 16.64 15.79 15.96
C GLU A 353 17.95 15.17 15.48
N ARG A 354 18.72 14.59 16.41
CA ARG A 354 20.02 14.01 16.06
C ARG A 354 19.89 12.81 15.12
N TYR A 355 18.90 11.95 15.37
CA TYR A 355 18.61 10.82 14.50
C TYR A 355 18.26 11.30 13.09
N THR A 356 17.36 12.29 12.98
CA THR A 356 16.94 12.86 11.70
C THR A 356 18.13 13.48 10.97
N GLU A 357 18.97 14.28 11.63
CA GLU A 357 20.19 14.83 11.03
C GLU A 357 21.11 13.75 10.46
N ASP A 358 21.34 12.67 11.19
CA ASP A 358 22.22 11.59 10.74
C ASP A 358 21.62 10.80 9.56
N VAL A 359 20.30 10.56 9.57
CA VAL A 359 19.59 9.95 8.43
C VAL A 359 19.63 10.87 7.21
N LEU A 360 19.45 12.18 7.38
CA LEU A 360 19.49 13.14 6.28
C LEU A 360 20.87 13.26 5.65
N LYS A 361 21.97 13.07 6.39
CA LYS A 361 23.31 12.98 5.78
C LYS A 361 23.42 11.80 4.81
N VAL A 362 22.82 10.65 5.15
CA VAL A 362 22.80 9.48 4.26
C VAL A 362 21.93 9.77 3.04
N TRP A 363 20.74 10.36 3.25
CA TRP A 363 19.85 10.78 2.17
C TRP A 363 20.52 11.80 1.23
N GLU A 364 21.17 12.84 1.74
CA GLU A 364 21.88 13.84 0.93
C GLU A 364 23.04 13.23 0.15
N SER A 365 23.86 12.41 0.81
CA SER A 365 25.07 11.85 0.19
C SER A 365 24.78 10.76 -0.84
N GLN A 366 23.67 10.01 -0.69
CA GLN A 366 23.35 8.86 -1.54
C GLN A 366 22.14 9.10 -2.43
N TYR A 367 20.99 9.50 -1.86
CA TYR A 367 19.75 9.69 -2.62
C TYR A 367 19.83 10.90 -3.55
N LYS A 368 20.19 12.09 -3.03
CA LYS A 368 20.24 13.31 -3.86
C LYS A 368 21.33 13.26 -4.93
N THR A 369 22.40 12.50 -4.72
CA THR A 369 23.50 12.37 -5.67
C THR A 369 23.31 11.24 -6.68
N GLY A 370 22.31 10.38 -6.48
CA GLY A 370 22.15 9.12 -7.23
C GLY A 370 23.16 8.04 -6.88
N LYS A 371 24.07 8.25 -5.91
CA LYS A 371 25.06 7.26 -5.44
C LYS A 371 24.42 6.29 -4.45
N LEU A 372 23.48 5.50 -4.94
CA LEU A 372 22.71 4.55 -4.15
C LEU A 372 23.57 3.33 -3.79
N THR A 373 24.34 3.41 -2.71
CA THR A 373 25.19 2.31 -2.25
C THR A 373 24.34 1.12 -1.81
N ILE A 374 24.40 0.01 -2.56
CA ILE A 374 23.71 -1.23 -2.23
C ILE A 374 24.72 -2.15 -1.54
N ASN A 375 24.43 -2.52 -0.29
CA ASN A 375 25.21 -3.54 0.40
C ASN A 375 24.89 -4.91 -0.23
N VAL A 376 25.92 -5.61 -0.71
CA VAL A 376 25.78 -7.00 -1.15
C VAL A 376 25.71 -7.86 0.11
N GLU A 377 24.55 -8.48 0.35
CA GLU A 377 24.37 -9.52 1.37
C GLU A 377 24.77 -10.89 0.83
#